data_AF-A0A952HV38-F1
#
_entry.id   AF-A0A952HV38-F1
#
_cell.length_a   1.000
_cell.length_b   1.000
_cell.length_c   1.000
_cell.angle_alpha   90.00
_cell.angle_beta   90.00
_cell.angle_gamma   90.00
#
_symmetry.space_group_name_H-M   'P 1'
#
loop_
_entity.id
_entity.type
_entity.pdbx_description
1 polymer ?
#
loop_
_entity_poly.entity_id
_entity_poly.type
_entity_poly.pdbx_seq_one_letter_code
_entity_poly.pdbx_strand_id
1 'polypeptide(L)'
;MLETKLISTERMRALPDTDNQTGEILWNPTKSLFYCGMCLMGLVAVPFAGMEDWIAFALLTGVTILAGHSVGMHRLLIHRSFRTSRYLEFTLVYLGVLVGMAGPVGMIRLHDARDWHQRQLTCPPYPSHATSFWQDAWWQLHCSFYLDKPPEFVLENSVADSKFYEWLERTWMLQQIPIALVLFYIGGWTLMCIGVGLRVFVSLTGHWLVGHFAHKRGQQRWVIGSLPVQGYNLPYLSWITFGENWHGNHHAFPESALLGVEANQSDPGYCFIRLLENLGLVWSIQLPEHTKQREGLRLVN
;
A
#
# COMPACT_ATOMS: atom_id res chain seq x y z
N MET A 1 -27.97 15.92 17.76
CA MET A 1 -26.89 14.96 17.45
C MET A 1 -25.64 15.51 18.10
N LEU A 2 -24.98 14.77 18.99
CA LEU A 2 -23.67 15.16 19.47
C LEU A 2 -22.74 15.14 18.25
N GLU A 3 -22.17 16.29 17.88
CA GLU A 3 -21.12 16.35 16.86
C GLU A 3 -19.96 15.48 17.36
N THR A 4 -19.82 14.30 16.79
CA THR A 4 -18.66 13.45 17.07
C THR A 4 -17.45 14.15 16.48
N LYS A 5 -16.62 14.73 17.34
CA LYS A 5 -15.39 15.40 16.93
C LYS A 5 -14.49 14.42 16.18
N LEU A 6 -14.14 14.74 14.93
CA LEU A 6 -13.22 13.94 14.13
C LEU A 6 -11.83 13.92 14.75
N ILE A 7 -11.19 12.75 14.72
CA ILE A 7 -9.86 12.53 15.28
C ILE A 7 -8.83 12.82 14.20
N SER A 8 -7.84 13.66 14.52
CA SER A 8 -6.69 13.91 13.64
C SER A 8 -5.63 12.81 13.79
N THR A 9 -4.94 12.51 12.70
CA THR A 9 -3.69 11.72 12.70
C THR A 9 -2.49 12.66 12.47
N GLU A 10 -1.28 12.09 12.39
CA GLU A 10 -0.06 12.87 12.14
C GLU A 10 -0.13 13.69 10.85
N ARG A 11 -0.57 13.05 9.75
CA ARG A 11 -0.64 13.66 8.41
C ARG A 11 -2.04 14.07 7.97
N MET A 12 -3.11 13.68 8.67
CA MET A 12 -4.49 14.08 8.35
C MET A 12 -5.09 14.86 9.51
N ARG A 13 -5.15 16.20 9.38
CA ARG A 13 -5.65 17.09 10.43
C ARG A 13 -7.08 17.52 10.14
N ALA A 14 -8.00 17.12 11.01
CA ALA A 14 -9.39 17.57 10.92
C ALA A 14 -9.50 19.04 11.33
N LEU A 15 -10.00 19.86 10.41
CA LEU A 15 -10.33 21.27 10.63
C LEU A 15 -11.76 21.38 11.22
N PRO A 16 -12.15 22.55 11.77
CA PRO A 16 -13.48 22.73 12.36
C PRO A 16 -14.66 22.42 11.42
N ASP A 17 -14.45 22.58 10.12
CA ASP A 17 -15.46 22.34 9.07
C ASP A 17 -15.24 21.03 8.30
N THR A 18 -14.22 20.23 8.64
CA THR A 18 -13.97 18.94 7.98
C THR A 18 -15.16 18.00 8.14
N ASP A 19 -15.54 17.34 7.05
CA ASP A 19 -16.57 16.31 7.00
C ASP A 19 -16.00 15.02 6.40
N ASN A 20 -16.14 13.91 7.12
CA ASN A 20 -15.66 12.60 6.72
C ASN A 20 -16.72 11.77 5.96
N GLN A 21 -17.93 12.29 5.73
CA GLN A 21 -19.05 11.55 5.14
C GLN A 21 -19.48 12.04 3.77
N THR A 22 -19.44 13.35 3.54
CA THR A 22 -19.91 13.96 2.28
C THR A 22 -18.79 14.08 1.26
N GLY A 23 -19.09 13.73 0.01
CA GLY A 23 -18.15 13.71 -1.08
C GLY A 23 -18.62 12.88 -2.27
N GLU A 24 -17.80 12.85 -3.32
CA GLU A 24 -18.11 12.20 -4.58
C GLU A 24 -17.06 11.14 -4.94
N ILE A 25 -17.54 10.02 -5.48
CA ILE A 25 -16.68 8.97 -6.06
C ILE A 25 -16.75 9.14 -7.57
N LEU A 26 -15.69 9.69 -8.15
CA LEU A 26 -15.63 10.03 -9.56
C LEU A 26 -14.72 9.08 -10.31
N TRP A 27 -15.11 8.75 -11.55
CA TRP A 27 -14.26 7.97 -12.45
C TRP A 27 -12.95 8.73 -12.73
N ASN A 28 -11.84 8.02 -12.57
CA ASN A 28 -10.52 8.53 -12.87
C ASN A 28 -10.02 7.90 -14.19
N PRO A 29 -10.06 8.65 -15.31
CA PRO A 29 -9.69 8.11 -16.62
C PRO A 29 -8.21 7.73 -16.67
N THR A 30 -7.31 8.50 -16.08
CA THR A 30 -5.86 8.23 -16.07
C THR A 30 -5.55 6.92 -15.37
N LYS A 31 -6.12 6.70 -14.18
CA LYS A 31 -5.99 5.44 -13.42
C LYS A 31 -6.56 4.25 -14.20
N SER A 32 -7.73 4.43 -14.79
CA SER A 32 -8.41 3.38 -15.57
C SER A 32 -7.64 2.99 -16.81
N LEU A 33 -7.16 3.97 -17.59
CA LEU A 33 -6.37 3.73 -18.80
C LEU A 33 -5.04 3.06 -18.46
N PHE A 34 -4.39 3.48 -17.36
CA PHE A 34 -3.16 2.85 -16.91
C PHE A 34 -3.39 1.37 -16.51
N TYR A 35 -4.37 1.11 -15.65
CA TYR A 35 -4.70 -0.26 -15.21
C TYR A 35 -5.13 -1.17 -16.37
N CYS A 36 -6.08 -0.71 -17.21
CA CYS A 36 -6.55 -1.48 -18.36
C CYS A 36 -5.46 -1.65 -19.44
N GLY A 37 -4.61 -0.65 -19.64
CA GLY A 37 -3.48 -0.73 -20.58
C GLY A 37 -2.46 -1.76 -20.15
N MET A 38 -2.08 -1.78 -18.86
CA MET A 38 -1.18 -2.80 -18.29
C MET A 38 -1.79 -4.20 -18.37
N CYS A 39 -3.10 -4.32 -18.07
CA CYS A 39 -3.85 -5.56 -18.22
C CYS A 39 -3.80 -6.08 -19.66
N LEU A 40 -4.18 -5.25 -20.64
CA LEU A 40 -4.20 -5.62 -22.05
C LEU A 40 -2.81 -6.01 -22.54
N MET A 41 -1.80 -5.20 -22.21
CA MET A 41 -0.40 -5.47 -22.58
C MET A 41 0.07 -6.82 -22.03
N GLY A 42 -0.22 -7.12 -20.77
CA GLY A 42 0.14 -8.39 -20.14
C GLY A 42 -0.61 -9.58 -20.73
N LEU A 43 -1.94 -9.50 -20.81
CA LEU A 43 -2.79 -10.62 -21.24
C LEU A 43 -2.56 -11.00 -22.72
N VAL A 44 -2.27 -10.04 -23.59
CA VAL A 44 -1.94 -10.32 -25.00
C VAL A 44 -0.64 -11.12 -25.12
N ALA A 45 0.32 -10.94 -24.20
CA ALA A 45 1.59 -11.64 -24.24
C ALA A 45 1.55 -13.05 -23.63
N VAL A 46 0.58 -13.36 -22.76
CA VAL A 46 0.48 -14.65 -22.06
C VAL A 46 0.55 -15.87 -22.99
N PRO A 47 -0.17 -15.93 -24.14
CA PRO A 47 -0.11 -17.08 -25.04
C PRO A 47 1.27 -17.30 -25.70
N PHE A 48 2.12 -16.27 -25.69
CA PHE A 48 3.44 -16.28 -26.32
C PHE A 48 4.58 -16.37 -25.30
N ALA A 49 4.25 -16.39 -24.01
CA ALA A 49 5.23 -16.29 -22.93
C ALA A 49 6.04 -17.59 -22.75
N GLY A 50 7.36 -17.45 -22.75
CA GLY A 50 8.31 -18.51 -22.44
C GLY A 50 8.57 -18.66 -20.94
N MET A 51 9.40 -19.63 -20.55
CA MET A 51 9.79 -19.86 -19.15
C MET A 51 10.55 -18.65 -18.59
N GLU A 52 11.42 -18.06 -19.40
CA GLU A 52 12.19 -16.85 -19.11
C GLU A 52 11.30 -15.67 -18.75
N ASP A 53 10.15 -15.51 -19.42
CA ASP A 53 9.20 -14.44 -19.17
C ASP A 53 8.55 -14.60 -17.79
N TRP A 54 8.17 -15.84 -17.44
CA TRP A 54 7.59 -16.17 -16.14
C TRP A 54 8.59 -16.04 -14.99
N ILE A 55 9.85 -16.43 -15.21
CA ILE A 55 10.93 -16.24 -14.24
C ILE A 55 11.14 -14.74 -13.99
N ALA A 56 11.25 -13.94 -15.06
CA ALA A 56 11.40 -12.50 -14.94
C ALA A 56 10.19 -11.85 -14.24
N PHE A 57 8.97 -12.27 -14.58
CA PHE A 57 7.75 -11.84 -13.89
C PHE A 57 7.83 -12.15 -12.40
N ALA A 58 8.15 -13.39 -12.02
CA ALA A 58 8.20 -13.80 -10.62
C ALA A 58 9.28 -13.03 -9.83
N LEU A 59 10.48 -12.87 -10.40
CA LEU A 59 11.58 -12.13 -9.77
C LEU A 59 11.26 -10.65 -9.62
N LEU A 60 10.79 -9.99 -10.70
CA LEU A 60 10.46 -8.57 -10.66
C LEU A 60 9.27 -8.29 -9.75
N THR A 61 8.24 -9.13 -9.77
CA THR A 61 7.10 -9.04 -8.84
C THR A 61 7.60 -9.20 -7.41
N GLY A 62 8.38 -10.24 -7.13
CA GLY A 62 8.91 -10.52 -5.80
C GLY A 62 9.73 -9.35 -5.26
N VAL A 63 10.68 -8.83 -6.04
CA VAL A 63 11.52 -7.69 -5.63
C VAL A 63 10.69 -6.42 -5.44
N THR A 64 9.80 -6.08 -6.38
CA THR A 64 9.02 -4.84 -6.30
C THR A 64 7.98 -4.86 -5.19
N ILE A 65 7.36 -6.01 -4.88
CA ILE A 65 6.41 -6.11 -3.78
C ILE A 65 7.11 -6.23 -2.42
N LEU A 66 8.16 -7.05 -2.29
CA LEU A 66 8.90 -7.21 -1.02
C LEU A 66 9.65 -5.93 -0.64
N ALA A 67 10.66 -5.56 -1.44
CA ALA A 67 11.56 -4.46 -1.12
C ALA A 67 10.91 -3.11 -1.43
N GLY A 68 10.11 -3.04 -2.50
CA GLY A 68 9.47 -1.82 -2.95
C GLY A 68 8.22 -1.46 -2.15
N HIS A 69 7.16 -2.26 -2.29
CA HIS A 69 5.87 -1.97 -1.66
C HIS A 69 5.90 -2.16 -0.14
N SER A 70 6.11 -3.40 0.32
CA SER A 70 5.98 -3.75 1.74
C SER A 70 7.02 -3.02 2.59
N VAL A 71 8.28 -3.06 2.18
CA VAL A 71 9.38 -2.49 2.99
C VAL A 71 9.57 -1.00 2.67
N GLY A 72 9.70 -0.62 1.40
CA GLY A 72 10.03 0.74 0.98
C GLY A 72 8.89 1.76 1.13
N MET A 73 7.73 1.48 0.55
CA MET A 73 6.59 2.39 0.59
C MET A 73 5.83 2.29 1.91
N HIS A 74 5.45 1.09 2.32
CA HIS A 74 4.55 0.90 3.46
C HIS A 74 5.28 1.08 4.80
N ARG A 75 6.23 0.21 5.15
CA ARG A 75 6.91 0.26 6.46
C ARG A 75 7.87 1.45 6.59
N LEU A 76 8.62 1.80 5.53
CA LEU A 76 9.61 2.87 5.58
C LEU A 76 9.02 4.26 5.32
N LEU A 77 8.45 4.50 4.14
CA LEU A 77 8.03 5.85 3.75
C LEU A 77 6.78 6.32 4.51
N ILE A 78 5.73 5.48 4.56
CA ILE A 78 4.45 5.81 5.19
C ILE A 78 4.57 5.77 6.71
N HIS A 79 4.95 4.62 7.28
CA HIS A 79 4.87 4.38 8.73
C HIS A 79 6.14 4.68 9.51
N ARG A 80 7.26 4.96 8.82
CA ARG A 80 8.55 5.27 9.46
C ARG A 80 8.96 4.22 10.52
N SER A 81 8.66 2.96 10.25
CA SER A 81 8.87 1.83 11.15
C SER A 81 10.34 1.51 11.41
N PHE A 82 11.25 2.08 10.64
CA PHE A 82 12.70 2.01 10.84
C PHE A 82 13.38 3.19 10.15
N ARG A 83 14.67 3.37 10.43
CA ARG A 83 15.52 4.38 9.79
C ARG A 83 16.59 3.73 8.92
N THR A 84 17.01 4.45 7.88
CA THR A 84 18.06 4.01 6.97
C THR A 84 18.76 5.22 6.33
N SER A 85 19.82 4.98 5.57
CA SER A 85 20.48 6.01 4.77
C SER A 85 19.55 6.51 3.66
N ARG A 86 19.75 7.77 3.23
CA ARG A 86 18.90 8.36 2.18
C ARG A 86 18.97 7.62 0.85
N TYR A 87 20.14 7.05 0.52
CA TYR A 87 20.32 6.26 -0.69
C TYR A 87 19.46 4.99 -0.66
N LEU A 88 19.51 4.24 0.44
CA LEU A 88 18.69 3.03 0.56
C LEU A 88 17.20 3.36 0.61
N GLU A 89 16.80 4.43 1.31
CA GLU A 89 15.41 4.91 1.29
C GLU A 89 14.94 5.18 -0.14
N PHE A 90 15.71 5.95 -0.92
CA PHE A 90 15.39 6.26 -2.30
C PHE A 90 15.32 5.01 -3.19
N THR A 91 16.23 4.06 -3.01
CA THR A 91 16.19 2.79 -3.75
C THR A 91 14.93 1.99 -3.44
N LEU A 92 14.60 1.80 -2.17
CA LEU A 92 13.42 1.03 -1.75
C LEU A 92 12.13 1.72 -2.20
N VAL A 93 12.03 3.04 -2.04
CA VAL A 93 10.86 3.82 -2.49
C VAL A 93 10.74 3.78 -4.02
N TYR A 94 11.84 3.86 -4.77
CA TYR A 94 11.80 3.73 -6.22
C TYR A 94 11.29 2.35 -6.67
N LEU A 95 11.74 1.27 -6.03
CA LEU A 95 11.18 -0.07 -6.27
C LEU A 95 9.67 -0.12 -5.98
N GLY A 96 9.19 0.63 -4.98
CA GLY A 96 7.78 0.78 -4.68
C GLY A 96 7.01 1.54 -5.77
N VAL A 97 7.61 2.58 -6.35
CA VAL A 97 7.04 3.29 -7.52
C VAL A 97 6.88 2.33 -8.71
N LEU A 98 7.84 1.41 -8.90
CA LEU A 98 7.75 0.42 -9.97
C LEU A 98 6.56 -0.53 -9.80
N VAL A 99 5.93 -0.67 -8.63
CA VAL A 99 4.69 -1.44 -8.48
C VAL A 99 3.55 -0.82 -9.29
N GLY A 100 3.59 0.49 -9.54
CA GLY A 100 2.67 1.19 -10.44
C GLY A 100 1.36 1.64 -9.80
N MET A 101 1.33 1.86 -8.49
CA MET A 101 0.11 2.32 -7.81
C MET A 101 -0.02 3.84 -7.75
N ALA A 102 1.05 4.51 -7.35
CA ALA A 102 1.15 5.96 -7.23
C ALA A 102 2.63 6.37 -7.09
N GLY A 103 2.89 7.67 -7.15
CA GLY A 103 4.14 8.24 -6.68
C GLY A 103 4.23 8.26 -5.14
N PRO A 104 5.37 8.67 -4.57
CA PRO A 104 5.60 8.64 -3.12
C PRO A 104 4.56 9.45 -2.33
N VAL A 105 4.21 10.66 -2.79
CA VAL A 105 3.26 11.53 -2.09
C VAL A 105 1.84 11.03 -2.27
N GLY A 106 1.49 10.59 -3.49
CA GLY A 106 0.20 9.98 -3.77
C GLY A 106 -0.06 8.74 -2.93
N MET A 107 0.97 7.91 -2.72
CA MET A 107 0.86 6.69 -1.91
C MET A 107 0.66 7.01 -0.42
N ILE A 108 1.41 7.96 0.14
CA ILE A 108 1.19 8.46 1.51
C ILE A 108 -0.23 8.98 1.68
N ARG A 109 -0.67 9.85 0.76
CA ARG A 109 -2.02 10.45 0.82
C ARG A 109 -3.11 9.39 0.76
N LEU A 110 -3.02 8.44 -0.18
CA LEU A 110 -4.02 7.38 -0.33
C LEU A 110 -4.11 6.51 0.93
N HIS A 111 -2.94 6.11 1.46
CA HIS A 111 -2.86 5.29 2.67
C HIS A 111 -3.40 6.03 3.90
N ASP A 112 -2.88 7.23 4.17
CA ASP A 112 -3.21 7.98 5.38
C ASP A 112 -4.65 8.51 5.35
N ALA A 113 -5.20 8.83 4.18
CA ALA A 113 -6.61 9.16 4.04
C ALA A 113 -7.52 7.97 4.36
N ARG A 114 -7.20 6.77 3.87
CA ARG A 114 -7.95 5.54 4.21
C ARG A 114 -7.89 5.29 5.72
N ASP A 115 -6.69 5.27 6.28
CA ASP A 115 -6.49 5.05 7.70
C ASP A 115 -7.22 6.09 8.54
N TRP A 116 -7.13 7.38 8.19
CA TRP A 116 -7.85 8.43 8.90
C TRP A 116 -9.36 8.18 8.91
N HIS A 117 -9.98 7.83 7.78
CA HIS A 117 -11.41 7.49 7.74
C HIS A 117 -11.77 6.29 8.60
N GLN A 118 -10.99 5.21 8.51
CA GLN A 118 -11.23 3.97 9.25
C GLN A 118 -11.03 4.13 10.77
N ARG A 119 -10.39 5.23 11.20
CA ARG A 119 -10.19 5.60 12.61
C ARG A 119 -11.29 6.50 13.17
N GLN A 120 -12.30 6.87 12.39
CA GLN A 120 -13.44 7.66 12.85
C GLN A 120 -14.60 6.75 13.32
N LEU A 121 -15.52 7.29 14.12
CA LEU A 121 -16.73 6.56 14.55
C LEU A 121 -17.72 6.30 13.41
N THR A 122 -17.56 7.00 12.29
CA THR A 122 -18.30 6.79 11.04
C THR A 122 -17.29 6.69 9.90
N CYS A 123 -17.53 5.79 8.94
CA CYS A 123 -16.63 5.63 7.80
C CYS A 123 -17.46 5.38 6.52
N PRO A 124 -17.28 6.18 5.45
CA PRO A 124 -18.00 5.97 4.20
C PRO A 124 -17.65 4.64 3.55
N PRO A 125 -18.53 4.12 2.66
CA PRO A 125 -18.32 2.81 2.06
C PRO A 125 -17.03 2.65 1.23
N TYR A 126 -16.51 3.73 0.63
CA TYR A 126 -15.28 3.71 -0.19
C TYR A 126 -14.03 3.37 0.65
N PRO A 127 -13.63 4.18 1.65
CA PRO A 127 -12.46 3.87 2.47
C PRO A 127 -12.64 2.64 3.35
N SER A 128 -13.89 2.24 3.68
CA SER A 128 -14.16 1.05 4.50
C SER A 128 -14.25 -0.25 3.69
N HIS A 129 -14.16 -0.20 2.36
CA HIS A 129 -14.47 -1.33 1.48
C HIS A 129 -15.84 -1.98 1.78
N ALA A 130 -16.87 -1.20 2.16
CA ALA A 130 -18.15 -1.75 2.62
C ALA A 130 -19.13 -2.11 1.48
N THR A 131 -18.73 -1.98 0.21
CA THR A 131 -19.57 -2.31 -0.96
C THR A 131 -19.42 -3.76 -1.44
N SER A 132 -20.20 -4.17 -2.43
CA SER A 132 -20.06 -5.50 -3.07
C SER A 132 -18.69 -5.64 -3.76
N PHE A 133 -18.25 -6.88 -4.01
CA PHE A 133 -16.94 -7.18 -4.60
C PHE A 133 -16.67 -6.39 -5.89
N TRP A 134 -17.61 -6.43 -6.86
CA TRP A 134 -17.44 -5.75 -8.15
C TRP A 134 -17.56 -4.23 -8.05
N GLN A 135 -18.40 -3.72 -7.15
CA GLN A 135 -18.50 -2.28 -6.93
C GLN A 135 -17.23 -1.74 -6.27
N ASP A 136 -16.69 -2.45 -5.28
CA ASP A 136 -15.42 -2.10 -4.67
C ASP A 136 -14.26 -2.20 -5.67
N ALA A 137 -14.23 -3.23 -6.53
CA ALA A 137 -13.25 -3.35 -7.61
C ALA A 137 -13.28 -2.10 -8.51
N TRP A 138 -14.47 -1.73 -8.97
CA TRP A 138 -14.66 -0.54 -9.80
C TRP A 138 -14.17 0.73 -9.08
N TRP A 139 -14.60 0.93 -7.84
CA TRP A 139 -14.24 2.12 -7.05
C TRP A 139 -12.74 2.22 -6.77
N GLN A 140 -12.12 1.13 -6.34
CA GLN A 140 -10.73 1.11 -5.90
C GLN A 140 -9.75 1.06 -7.07
N LEU A 141 -10.11 0.50 -8.22
CA LEU A 141 -9.21 0.39 -9.38
C LEU A 141 -9.46 1.49 -10.42
N HIS A 142 -10.66 2.06 -10.50
CA HIS A 142 -11.03 3.00 -11.56
C HIS A 142 -11.47 4.39 -11.08
N CYS A 143 -11.82 4.55 -9.80
CA CYS A 143 -12.32 5.82 -9.28
C CYS A 143 -11.35 6.47 -8.27
N SER A 144 -11.68 7.71 -7.93
CA SER A 144 -11.10 8.48 -6.84
C SER A 144 -12.23 9.05 -5.97
N PHE A 145 -12.01 9.10 -4.66
CA PHE A 145 -12.96 9.64 -3.70
C PHE A 145 -12.53 11.04 -3.27
N TYR A 146 -13.40 12.03 -3.44
CA TYR A 146 -13.17 13.44 -3.12
C TYR A 146 -14.18 13.86 -2.06
N LEU A 147 -13.69 14.30 -0.90
CA LEU A 147 -14.55 14.89 0.13
C LEU A 147 -14.91 16.33 -0.24
N ASP A 148 -16.12 16.75 0.10
CA ASP A 148 -16.54 18.14 -0.07
C ASP A 148 -15.75 19.08 0.86
N LYS A 149 -15.44 18.60 2.07
CA LYS A 149 -14.66 19.31 3.09
C LYS A 149 -13.57 18.41 3.67
N PRO A 150 -12.47 18.19 2.93
CA PRO A 150 -11.42 17.26 3.34
C PRO A 150 -10.66 17.75 4.59
N PRO A 151 -10.05 16.84 5.35
CA PRO A 151 -9.04 17.24 6.33
C PRO A 151 -7.81 17.84 5.63
N GLU A 152 -7.04 18.63 6.36
CA GLU A 152 -5.74 19.12 5.90
C GLU A 152 -4.75 17.95 5.84
N PHE A 153 -4.10 17.78 4.68
CA PHE A 153 -3.01 16.81 4.50
C PHE A 153 -1.66 17.47 4.71
N VAL A 154 -0.93 17.02 5.73
CA VAL A 154 0.36 17.58 6.14
C VAL A 154 1.46 16.55 5.91
N LEU A 155 2.42 16.87 5.05
CA LEU A 155 3.61 16.07 4.81
C LEU A 155 4.75 16.50 5.70
N GLU A 156 5.62 15.55 6.07
CA GLU A 156 6.90 15.89 6.67
C GLU A 156 7.85 16.57 5.65
N ASN A 157 8.65 17.52 6.12
CA ASN A 157 9.58 18.30 5.28
C ASN A 157 10.55 17.40 4.49
N SER A 158 10.99 16.28 5.07
CA SER A 158 11.88 15.34 4.39
C SER A 158 11.27 14.70 3.14
N VAL A 159 9.94 14.71 3.01
CA VAL A 159 9.22 14.28 1.81
C VAL A 159 8.86 15.48 0.95
N ALA A 160 8.25 16.52 1.54
CA ALA A 160 7.75 17.69 0.83
C ALA A 160 8.84 18.45 0.07
N ASP A 161 10.03 18.58 0.66
CA ASP A 161 11.15 19.35 0.09
C ASP A 161 12.07 18.49 -0.81
N SER A 162 11.76 17.21 -0.99
CA SER A 162 12.60 16.26 -1.73
C SER A 162 12.34 16.33 -3.23
N LYS A 163 13.26 16.96 -3.99
CA LYS A 163 13.22 16.98 -5.47
C LYS A 163 13.13 15.59 -6.11
N PHE A 164 13.75 14.59 -5.48
CA PHE A 164 13.67 13.21 -5.95
C PHE A 164 12.24 12.66 -5.85
N TYR A 165 11.56 12.90 -4.74
CA TYR A 165 10.16 12.47 -4.58
C TYR A 165 9.21 13.29 -5.42
N GLU A 166 9.45 14.59 -5.60
CA GLU A 166 8.70 15.41 -6.55
C GLU A 166 8.81 14.87 -7.99
N TRP A 167 10.02 14.51 -8.41
CA TRP A 167 10.25 13.89 -9.72
C TRP A 167 9.50 12.56 -9.85
N LEU A 168 9.63 11.66 -8.88
CA LEU A 168 8.91 10.39 -8.87
C LEU A 168 7.39 10.59 -8.85
N GLU A 169 6.89 11.53 -8.05
CA GLU A 169 5.46 11.85 -7.97
C GLU A 169 4.87 12.26 -9.32
N ARG A 170 5.61 13.05 -10.10
CA ARG A 170 5.15 13.50 -11.43
C ARG A 170 5.28 12.44 -12.51
N THR A 171 6.15 11.47 -12.31
CA THR A 171 6.59 10.55 -13.38
C THR A 171 6.35 9.08 -13.07
N TRP A 172 5.70 8.73 -11.95
CA TRP A 172 5.61 7.35 -11.47
C TRP A 172 5.09 6.35 -12.53
N MET A 173 4.13 6.74 -13.36
CA MET A 173 3.66 5.91 -14.49
C MET A 173 4.74 5.72 -15.56
N LEU A 174 5.49 6.79 -15.87
CA LEU A 174 6.58 6.79 -16.85
C LEU A 174 7.82 6.01 -16.36
N GLN A 175 7.96 5.77 -15.06
CA GLN A 175 9.04 4.92 -14.52
C GLN A 175 8.94 3.46 -14.98
N GLN A 176 7.82 3.05 -15.60
CA GLN A 176 7.72 1.76 -16.28
C GLN A 176 8.48 1.72 -17.62
N ILE A 177 8.76 2.87 -18.24
CA ILE A 177 9.42 2.93 -19.55
C ILE A 177 10.87 2.42 -19.49
N PRO A 178 11.74 2.86 -18.56
CA PRO A 178 13.11 2.35 -18.48
C PRO A 178 13.18 0.82 -18.34
N ILE A 179 12.36 0.25 -17.45
CA ILE A 179 12.30 -1.21 -17.27
C ILE A 179 11.73 -1.91 -18.51
N ALA A 180 10.72 -1.33 -19.17
CA ALA A 180 10.18 -1.86 -20.42
C ALA A 180 11.25 -1.93 -21.52
N LEU A 181 12.03 -0.85 -21.70
CA LEU A 181 13.09 -0.79 -22.71
C LEU A 181 14.18 -1.83 -22.46
N VAL A 182 14.60 -2.00 -21.19
CA VAL A 182 15.61 -3.01 -20.82
C VAL A 182 15.09 -4.43 -21.10
N LEU A 183 13.86 -4.74 -20.67
CA LEU A 183 13.27 -6.06 -20.90
C LEU A 183 13.04 -6.34 -22.39
N PHE A 184 12.61 -5.34 -23.15
CA PHE A 184 12.45 -5.44 -24.59
C PHE A 184 13.78 -5.74 -25.28
N TYR A 185 14.85 -5.06 -24.87
CA TYR A 185 16.18 -5.29 -25.44
C TYR A 185 16.71 -6.70 -25.13
N ILE A 186 16.44 -7.22 -23.93
CA ILE A 186 16.96 -8.52 -23.48
C ILE A 186 16.17 -9.71 -24.07
N GLY A 187 14.84 -9.65 -24.06
CA GLY A 187 13.97 -10.79 -24.38
C GLY A 187 12.80 -10.45 -25.29
N GLY A 188 12.81 -9.27 -25.91
CA GLY A 188 11.78 -8.86 -26.85
C GLY A 188 10.46 -8.48 -26.18
N TRP A 189 9.42 -8.45 -27.00
CA TRP A 189 8.12 -7.88 -26.61
C TRP A 189 7.39 -8.73 -25.57
N THR A 190 7.51 -10.06 -25.58
CA THR A 190 6.85 -10.94 -24.60
C THR A 190 7.39 -10.69 -23.20
N LEU A 191 8.73 -10.69 -23.04
CA LEU A 191 9.40 -10.40 -21.78
C LEU A 191 9.02 -9.01 -21.23
N MET A 192 8.99 -8.00 -22.09
CA MET A 192 8.57 -6.64 -21.74
C MET A 192 7.10 -6.62 -21.27
N CYS A 193 6.19 -7.18 -22.05
CA CYS A 193 4.76 -7.15 -21.74
C CYS A 193 4.42 -7.94 -20.46
N ILE A 194 5.10 -9.06 -20.22
CA ILE A 194 4.93 -9.88 -19.03
C ILE A 194 5.58 -9.21 -17.82
N GLY A 195 6.85 -8.79 -17.92
CA GLY A 195 7.60 -8.18 -16.81
C GLY A 195 7.15 -6.77 -16.42
N VAL A 196 6.44 -6.05 -17.31
CA VAL A 196 5.85 -4.75 -17.01
C VAL A 196 4.33 -4.83 -16.91
N GLY A 197 3.65 -5.20 -17.99
CA GLY A 197 2.19 -5.12 -18.10
C GLY A 197 1.49 -6.08 -17.14
N LEU A 198 1.76 -7.37 -17.29
CA LEU A 198 1.18 -8.39 -16.43
C LEU A 198 1.60 -8.18 -14.97
N ARG A 199 2.88 -7.86 -14.71
CA ARG A 199 3.39 -7.55 -13.38
C ARG A 199 2.61 -6.43 -12.70
N VAL A 200 2.50 -5.26 -13.33
CA VAL A 200 1.79 -4.10 -12.76
C VAL A 200 0.32 -4.45 -12.55
N PHE A 201 -0.33 -5.04 -13.55
CA PHE A 201 -1.74 -5.44 -13.46
C PHE A 201 -2.01 -6.39 -12.28
N VAL A 202 -1.22 -7.47 -12.16
CA VAL A 202 -1.36 -8.45 -11.07
C VAL A 202 -1.04 -7.80 -9.72
N SER A 203 -0.05 -6.91 -9.66
CA SER A 203 0.32 -6.21 -8.43
C SER A 203 -0.80 -5.30 -7.92
N LEU A 204 -1.40 -4.48 -8.81
CA LEU A 204 -2.51 -3.58 -8.47
C LEU A 204 -3.75 -4.36 -8.06
N THR A 205 -4.08 -5.40 -8.83
CA THR A 205 -5.21 -6.30 -8.51
C THR A 205 -5.00 -6.99 -7.18
N GLY A 206 -3.80 -7.55 -6.95
CA GLY A 206 -3.45 -8.25 -5.71
C GLY A 206 -3.49 -7.33 -4.49
N HIS A 207 -2.97 -6.11 -4.61
CA HIS A 207 -3.03 -5.11 -3.53
C HIS A 207 -4.49 -4.77 -3.17
N TRP A 208 -5.33 -4.53 -4.18
CA TRP A 208 -6.76 -4.30 -3.97
C TRP A 208 -7.44 -5.52 -3.34
N LEU A 209 -7.18 -6.74 -3.80
CA LEU A 209 -7.77 -7.96 -3.24
C LEU A 209 -7.45 -8.12 -1.75
N VAL A 210 -6.19 -7.87 -1.34
CA VAL A 210 -5.80 -7.88 0.07
C VAL A 210 -6.62 -6.85 0.83
N GLY A 211 -6.67 -5.59 0.38
CA GLY A 211 -7.46 -4.54 1.03
C GLY A 211 -8.94 -4.89 1.15
N HIS A 212 -9.54 -5.37 0.06
CA HIS A 212 -10.95 -5.79 0.02
C HIS A 212 -11.22 -6.87 1.06
N PHE A 213 -10.54 -8.02 0.98
CA PHE A 213 -10.84 -9.15 1.84
C PHE A 213 -10.44 -8.90 3.30
N ALA A 214 -9.34 -8.19 3.53
CA ALA A 214 -8.88 -7.83 4.87
C ALA A 214 -9.82 -6.84 5.59
N HIS A 215 -10.73 -6.16 4.87
CA HIS A 215 -11.75 -5.31 5.48
C HIS A 215 -13.16 -5.94 5.51
N LYS A 216 -13.31 -7.20 5.08
CA LYS A 216 -14.59 -7.92 5.14
C LYS A 216 -14.72 -8.80 6.38
N ARG A 217 -13.82 -9.77 6.51
CA ARG A 217 -13.83 -10.79 7.56
C ARG A 217 -12.53 -11.59 7.51
N GLY A 218 -12.12 -12.14 8.65
CA GLY A 218 -10.97 -13.03 8.72
C GLY A 218 -10.52 -13.23 10.16
N GLN A 219 -9.27 -13.67 10.33
CA GLN A 219 -8.69 -13.83 11.66
C GLN A 219 -8.42 -12.45 12.26
N GLN A 220 -8.78 -12.23 13.51
CA GLN A 220 -8.49 -10.97 14.20
C GLN A 220 -8.19 -11.25 15.67
N ARG A 221 -7.01 -10.86 16.13
CA ARG A 221 -6.64 -10.92 17.57
C ARG A 221 -6.63 -9.55 18.23
N TRP A 222 -6.55 -8.48 17.45
CA TRP A 222 -6.48 -7.12 17.97
C TRP A 222 -7.69 -6.34 17.46
N VAL A 223 -8.49 -5.80 18.39
CA VAL A 223 -9.76 -5.12 18.09
C VAL A 223 -9.78 -3.76 18.77
N ILE A 224 -10.31 -2.75 18.08
CA ILE A 224 -10.67 -1.47 18.69
C ILE A 224 -12.19 -1.37 18.68
N GLY A 225 -12.81 -1.70 19.81
CA GLY A 225 -14.26 -1.97 19.86
C GLY A 225 -15.16 -0.76 19.57
N SER A 226 -14.63 0.46 19.66
CA SER A 226 -15.36 1.68 19.35
C SER A 226 -15.42 2.01 17.85
N LEU A 227 -14.61 1.35 17.01
CA LEU A 227 -14.51 1.68 15.59
C LEU A 227 -15.38 0.77 14.72
N PRO A 228 -16.10 1.32 13.73
CA PRO A 228 -16.98 0.56 12.85
C PRO A 228 -16.20 -0.28 11.82
N VAL A 229 -14.96 0.11 11.50
CA VAL A 229 -14.11 -0.62 10.55
C VAL A 229 -13.01 -1.35 11.30
N GLN A 230 -12.85 -2.63 10.95
CA GLN A 230 -11.79 -3.48 11.48
C GLN A 230 -10.93 -4.01 10.34
N GLY A 231 -9.65 -4.25 10.64
CA GLY A 231 -8.76 -5.02 9.77
C GLY A 231 -8.74 -6.48 10.21
N TYR A 232 -8.70 -7.37 9.24
CA TYR A 232 -8.62 -8.81 9.43
C TYR A 232 -7.35 -9.35 8.79
N ASN A 233 -6.69 -10.26 9.48
CA ASN A 233 -5.59 -11.03 8.95
C ASN A 233 -6.13 -12.05 7.92
N LEU A 234 -5.38 -12.24 6.85
CA LEU A 234 -5.63 -13.24 5.81
C LEU A 234 -4.53 -14.31 5.87
N PRO A 235 -4.71 -15.41 6.64
CA PRO A 235 -3.69 -16.43 6.81
C PRO A 235 -3.22 -17.04 5.48
N TYR A 236 -2.00 -17.57 5.46
CA TYR A 236 -1.37 -18.28 4.33
C TYR A 236 -0.97 -17.41 3.13
N LEU A 237 -1.25 -16.11 3.13
CA LEU A 237 -0.86 -15.19 2.05
C LEU A 237 0.49 -14.50 2.27
N SER A 238 1.20 -14.80 3.36
CA SER A 238 2.43 -14.12 3.74
C SER A 238 3.56 -14.21 2.71
N TRP A 239 3.72 -15.33 2.01
CA TRP A 239 4.77 -15.49 1.01
C TRP A 239 4.47 -14.81 -0.33
N ILE A 240 3.20 -14.45 -0.55
CA ILE A 240 2.73 -13.74 -1.75
C ILE A 240 2.75 -12.24 -1.49
N THR A 241 2.31 -11.84 -0.29
CA THR A 241 2.13 -10.44 0.11
C THR A 241 3.31 -9.89 0.92
N PHE A 242 4.27 -10.75 1.26
CA PHE A 242 5.44 -10.43 2.10
C PHE A 242 5.07 -9.86 3.48
N GLY A 243 3.95 -10.30 4.05
CA GLY A 243 3.49 -9.95 5.40
C GLY A 243 2.34 -8.93 5.43
N GLU A 244 2.02 -8.30 4.29
CA GLU A 244 0.92 -7.32 4.18
C GLU A 244 -0.46 -7.94 4.44
N ASN A 245 -0.57 -9.27 4.37
CA ASN A 245 -1.77 -10.02 4.74
C ASN A 245 -2.11 -9.98 6.23
N TRP A 246 -1.16 -9.63 7.11
CA TRP A 246 -1.40 -9.42 8.55
C TRP A 246 -2.02 -8.04 8.82
N HIS A 247 -3.07 -7.73 8.07
CA HIS A 247 -3.67 -6.41 8.01
C HIS A 247 -4.33 -6.01 9.34
N GLY A 248 -4.96 -6.96 10.03
CA GLY A 248 -5.54 -6.69 11.36
C GLY A 248 -4.49 -6.31 12.40
N ASN A 249 -3.35 -6.98 12.38
CA ASN A 249 -2.22 -6.61 13.23
C ASN A 249 -1.62 -5.26 12.85
N HIS A 250 -1.49 -4.99 11.55
CA HIS A 250 -1.04 -3.70 11.04
C HIS A 250 -1.94 -2.56 11.53
N HIS A 251 -3.26 -2.72 11.45
CA HIS A 251 -4.22 -1.73 11.95
C HIS A 251 -4.11 -1.51 13.46
N ALA A 252 -3.71 -2.53 14.23
CA ALA A 252 -3.46 -2.42 15.65
C ALA A 252 -2.16 -1.65 15.97
N PHE A 253 -1.09 -1.94 15.23
CA PHE A 253 0.25 -1.38 15.43
C PHE A 253 0.82 -0.81 14.11
N PRO A 254 0.30 0.32 13.61
CA PRO A 254 0.62 0.81 12.26
C PRO A 254 2.10 1.15 12.09
N GLU A 255 2.73 1.66 13.13
CA GLU A 255 4.15 2.06 13.15
C GLU A 255 5.10 0.86 13.25
N SER A 256 4.61 -0.36 13.53
CA SER A 256 5.45 -1.55 13.70
C SER A 256 6.05 -2.03 12.38
N ALA A 257 7.35 -2.33 12.38
CA ALA A 257 8.01 -3.01 11.27
C ALA A 257 7.61 -4.49 11.17
N LEU A 258 7.13 -5.08 12.26
CA LEU A 258 6.62 -6.44 12.35
C LEU A 258 5.10 -6.43 12.17
N LEU A 259 4.62 -6.99 11.05
CA LEU A 259 3.20 -7.17 10.78
C LEU A 259 2.71 -8.54 11.28
N GLY A 260 3.56 -9.58 11.16
CA GLY A 260 3.31 -10.91 11.72
C GLY A 260 3.55 -10.96 13.24
N VAL A 261 2.67 -10.35 14.03
CA VAL A 261 2.83 -10.18 15.48
C VAL A 261 2.79 -11.51 16.25
N GLU A 262 2.02 -12.49 15.77
CA GLU A 262 1.86 -13.77 16.48
C GLU A 262 2.94 -14.77 16.09
N ALA A 263 3.35 -15.64 17.03
CA ALA A 263 4.50 -16.54 16.84
C ALA A 263 4.42 -17.48 15.62
N ASN A 264 3.21 -17.78 15.13
CA ASN A 264 2.98 -18.63 13.96
C ASN A 264 2.79 -17.86 12.64
N GLN A 265 2.99 -16.53 12.65
CA GLN A 265 2.76 -15.67 11.50
C GLN A 265 4.08 -15.38 10.80
N SER A 266 4.24 -15.89 9.57
CA SER A 266 5.41 -15.56 8.76
C SER A 266 5.30 -14.13 8.22
N ASP A 267 6.39 -13.37 8.33
CA ASP A 267 6.49 -12.00 7.81
C ASP A 267 7.80 -11.83 7.01
N PRO A 268 7.81 -12.20 5.72
CA PRO A 268 9.00 -12.07 4.88
C PRO A 268 9.53 -10.64 4.77
N GLY A 269 8.67 -9.62 4.80
CA GLY A 269 9.07 -8.22 4.81
C GLY A 269 9.88 -7.87 6.06
N TYR A 270 9.48 -8.38 7.23
CA TYR A 270 10.23 -8.15 8.47
C TYR A 270 11.54 -8.93 8.46
N CYS A 271 11.54 -10.16 7.97
CA CYS A 271 12.77 -10.93 7.77
C CYS A 271 13.77 -10.18 6.87
N PHE A 272 13.29 -9.52 5.81
CA PHE A 272 14.14 -8.68 4.95
C PHE A 272 14.67 -7.45 5.68
N ILE A 273 13.86 -6.76 6.49
CA ILE A 273 14.32 -5.65 7.34
C ILE A 273 15.40 -6.12 8.32
N ARG A 274 15.22 -7.29 8.96
CA ARG A 274 16.20 -7.90 9.87
C ARG A 274 17.50 -8.27 9.16
N LEU A 275 17.43 -8.74 7.92
CA LEU A 275 18.62 -8.97 7.09
C LEU A 275 19.38 -7.66 6.88
N LEU A 276 18.69 -6.58 6.51
CA LEU A 276 19.30 -5.26 6.34
C LEU A 276 19.88 -4.71 7.65
N GLU A 277 19.24 -4.99 8.80
CA GLU A 277 19.71 -4.57 10.13
C GLU A 277 21.03 -5.27 10.47
N ASN A 278 21.10 -6.58 10.25
CA ASN A 278 22.31 -7.37 10.46
C ASN A 278 23.47 -6.90 9.57
N LEU A 279 23.17 -6.31 8.41
CA LEU A 279 24.16 -5.69 7.51
C LEU A 279 24.49 -4.24 7.89
N GLY A 280 23.88 -3.68 8.94
CA GLY A 280 24.07 -2.30 9.38
C GLY A 280 23.43 -1.24 8.47
N LEU A 281 22.50 -1.64 7.59
CA LEU A 281 21.86 -0.76 6.61
C LEU A 281 20.58 -0.09 7.13
N VAL A 282 19.93 -0.69 8.13
CA VAL A 282 18.75 -0.13 8.80
C VAL A 282 18.93 -0.19 10.31
N TRP A 283 18.28 0.73 11.03
CA TRP A 283 18.34 0.86 12.49
C TRP A 283 17.06 1.48 13.05
N SER A 284 16.96 1.58 14.38
CA SER A 284 15.78 2.16 15.07
C SER A 284 14.46 1.50 14.67
N ILE A 285 14.44 0.17 14.63
CA ILE A 285 13.26 -0.62 14.26
C ILE A 285 12.19 -0.52 15.35
N GLN A 286 10.99 -0.14 14.94
CA GLN A 286 9.79 -0.09 15.78
C GLN A 286 9.12 -1.47 15.78
N LEU A 287 8.78 -1.94 16.98
CA LEU A 287 8.05 -3.18 17.23
C LEU A 287 6.76 -2.83 17.98
N PRO A 288 5.76 -3.74 18.05
CA PRO A 288 4.48 -3.44 18.68
C PRO A 288 4.61 -2.85 20.11
N GLU A 289 5.55 -3.36 20.91
CA GLU A 289 5.85 -2.84 22.26
C GLU A 289 6.43 -1.42 22.30
N HIS A 290 6.99 -0.92 21.20
CA HIS A 290 7.53 0.43 21.08
C HIS A 290 6.50 1.43 20.55
N THR A 291 5.44 0.95 19.87
CA THR A 291 4.42 1.81 19.27
C THR A 291 3.48 2.43 20.31
N LYS A 292 2.91 3.58 19.97
CA LYS A 292 1.88 4.20 20.81
C LYS A 292 0.63 3.32 20.83
N GLN A 293 0.28 2.82 22.00
CA GLN A 293 -0.97 2.06 22.14
C GLN A 293 -2.17 2.92 21.76
N ARG A 294 -3.02 2.37 20.90
CA ARG A 294 -4.26 3.00 20.46
C ARG A 294 -5.31 2.86 21.55
N GLU A 295 -6.04 3.95 21.80
CA GLU A 295 -7.14 3.94 22.76
C GLU A 295 -8.20 2.89 22.37
N GLY A 296 -8.64 2.07 23.34
CA GLY A 296 -9.62 1.02 23.13
C GLY A 296 -9.10 -0.23 22.41
N LEU A 297 -7.80 -0.31 22.10
CA LEU A 297 -7.19 -1.51 21.56
C LEU A 297 -7.18 -2.62 22.62
N ARG A 298 -7.72 -3.78 22.27
CA ARG A 298 -7.75 -4.96 23.13
C ARG A 298 -7.35 -6.21 22.36
N LEU A 299 -6.68 -7.11 23.06
CA LEU A 299 -6.45 -8.47 22.60
C LEU A 299 -7.75 -9.28 22.79
N VAL A 300 -8.16 -9.98 21.74
CA VAL A 300 -9.27 -10.92 21.74
C VAL A 300 -8.76 -12.33 21.42
N ASN A 301 -9.49 -13.33 21.92
CA ASN A 301 -9.17 -14.73 21.73
C ASN A 301 -9.60 -15.23 20.36
#